data_AF-T0ZE10-F1
#
_entry.id   AF-T0ZE10-F1
#
_cell.length_a   1.000
_cell.length_b   1.000
_cell.length_c   1.000
_cell.angle_alpha   90.00
_cell.angle_beta   90.00
_cell.angle_gamma   90.00
#
_symmetry.space_group_name_H-M   'P 1'
#
loop_
_entity.id
_entity.type
_entity.pdbx_description
1 polymer ?
#
loop_
_entity_poly.entity_id
_entity_poly.type
_entity_poly.pdbx_seq_one_letter_code
_entity_poly.pdbx_strand_id
1 'polypeptide(L)'
;RLNEQVKRNPERFPEDFLFLLTAEEKAQVVANCDHPQRLKFPHALPNAFTEHGAIMAASVLNMPRAVEMNVFVMRTFVRLRQMLASNTELARKLAA
;
A
#
# COMPACT_ATOMS: atom_id res chain seq x y z
N ARG A 1 12.07 -8.41 0.81
CA ARG A 1 11.05 -9.46 1.04
C ARG A 1 9.62 -9.02 0.74
N LEU A 2 9.26 -7.72 0.81
CA LEU A 2 7.90 -7.27 0.43
C LEU A 2 7.49 -7.76 -0.97
N ASN A 3 8.32 -7.49 -2.00
CA ASN A 3 8.04 -7.95 -3.36
C ASN A 3 7.91 -9.47 -3.50
N GLU A 4 8.61 -10.25 -2.66
CA GLU A 4 8.47 -11.72 -2.63
C GLU A 4 7.12 -12.14 -2.02
N GLN A 5 6.67 -11.46 -0.96
CA GLN A 5 5.37 -11.76 -0.34
C GLN A 5 4.21 -11.41 -1.27
N VAL A 6 4.30 -10.30 -2.00
CA VAL A 6 3.31 -9.92 -3.02
C VAL A 6 3.25 -10.98 -4.12
N LYS A 7 4.42 -11.40 -4.66
CA LYS A 7 4.50 -12.46 -5.68
C LYS A 7 3.97 -13.82 -5.20
N ARG A 8 4.04 -14.11 -3.90
CA ARG A 8 3.55 -15.36 -3.30
C ARG A 8 2.05 -15.38 -3.02
N ASN A 9 1.40 -14.22 -2.99
CA ASN A 9 -0.03 -14.10 -2.68
C ASN A 9 -0.76 -13.31 -3.79
N PRO A 10 -0.70 -13.74 -5.06
CA PRO A 10 -1.28 -12.99 -6.17
C PRO A 10 -2.79 -12.78 -6.02
N GLU A 11 -3.53 -13.72 -5.42
CA GLU A 11 -4.97 -13.59 -5.17
C GLU A 11 -5.34 -12.44 -4.22
N ARG A 12 -4.37 -11.92 -3.48
CA ARG A 12 -4.54 -10.78 -2.57
C ARG A 12 -4.32 -9.43 -3.24
N PHE A 13 -3.72 -9.40 -4.42
CA PHE A 13 -3.38 -8.15 -5.13
C PHE A 13 -4.03 -8.15 -6.52
N PRO A 14 -5.30 -7.72 -6.63
CA PRO A 14 -5.94 -7.50 -7.92
C PRO A 14 -5.23 -6.37 -8.71
N GLU A 15 -5.56 -6.23 -9.99
CA GLU A 15 -4.83 -5.35 -10.93
C GLU A 15 -4.84 -3.86 -10.52
N ASP A 16 -5.81 -3.42 -9.71
CA ASP A 16 -5.94 -2.04 -9.22
C ASP A 16 -5.13 -1.77 -7.93
N PHE A 17 -4.46 -2.77 -7.37
CA PHE A 17 -3.68 -2.63 -6.11
C PHE A 17 -2.22 -2.26 -6.36
N LEU A 18 -1.70 -2.57 -7.55
CA LEU A 18 -0.30 -2.31 -7.89
C LEU A 18 -0.13 -2.08 -9.39
N PHE A 19 0.85 -1.26 -9.73
CA PHE A 19 1.24 -1.02 -11.11
C PHE A 19 2.75 -0.86 -11.22
N LEU A 20 3.29 -1.06 -12.42
CA LEU A 20 4.71 -0.84 -12.70
C LEU A 20 4.95 0.64 -12.98
N LEU A 21 5.96 1.22 -12.33
CA LEU A 21 6.40 2.57 -12.67
C LEU A 21 7.01 2.60 -14.06
N THR A 22 6.84 3.71 -14.75
CA THR A 22 7.58 4.03 -15.99
C THR A 22 9.07 4.26 -15.69
N ALA A 23 9.90 4.25 -16.73
CA ALA A 23 11.33 4.56 -16.59
C ALA A 23 11.56 6.00 -16.08
N GLU A 24 10.71 6.94 -16.49
CA GLU A 24 10.74 8.34 -16.07
C GLU A 24 10.37 8.50 -14.60
N GLU A 25 9.26 7.90 -14.16
CA GLU A 25 8.84 7.91 -12.74
C GLU A 25 9.88 7.22 -11.86
N LYS A 26 10.45 6.11 -12.32
CA LYS A 26 11.56 5.44 -11.63
C LYS A 26 12.74 6.38 -11.43
N ALA A 27 13.14 7.13 -12.47
CA ALA A 27 14.25 8.08 -12.37
C ALA A 27 13.95 9.19 -11.35
N GLN A 28 12.72 9.68 -11.29
CA GLN A 28 12.29 10.67 -10.29
C GLN A 28 12.31 10.12 -8.87
N VAL A 29 11.78 8.92 -8.63
CA VAL A 29 11.82 8.28 -7.30
C VAL A 29 13.26 8.02 -6.87
N VAL A 30 14.13 7.62 -7.82
CA VAL A 30 15.55 7.40 -7.57
C VAL A 30 16.27 8.70 -7.20
N ALA A 31 15.92 9.82 -7.85
CA ALA A 31 16.50 11.13 -7.57
C ALA A 31 16.00 11.74 -6.24
N ASN A 32 14.74 11.51 -5.88
CA ASN A 32 14.11 12.09 -4.70
C ASN A 32 14.42 11.33 -3.40
N CYS A 33 14.86 10.07 -3.49
CA CYS A 33 15.30 9.31 -2.34
C CYS A 33 16.83 9.31 -2.29
N ASP A 34 17.45 9.71 -1.18
CA ASP A 34 18.92 9.77 -1.02
C ASP A 34 19.64 8.40 -0.97
N HIS A 35 18.94 7.28 -1.25
CA HIS A 35 19.45 5.93 -1.02
C HIS A 35 19.19 4.78 -2.02
N PRO A 36 18.75 4.99 -3.28
CA PRO A 36 18.51 3.90 -4.22
C PRO A 36 19.76 3.41 -4.96
N GLN A 37 20.96 3.88 -4.59
CA GLN A 37 22.24 3.33 -5.07
C GLN A 37 22.35 1.80 -4.85
N ARG A 38 21.54 1.25 -3.94
CA ARG A 38 21.48 -0.17 -3.61
C ARG A 38 20.25 -0.89 -4.17
N LEU A 39 19.65 -0.38 -5.25
CA LEU A 39 18.74 -1.18 -6.07
C LEU A 39 19.55 -2.33 -6.69
N LYS A 40 19.52 -3.51 -6.04
CA LYS A 40 20.22 -4.73 -6.51
C LYS A 40 19.82 -5.17 -7.92
N PHE A 41 18.78 -4.57 -8.53
CA PHE A 41 18.25 -4.93 -9.84
C PHE A 41 17.86 -3.65 -10.63
N PRO A 42 18.82 -2.90 -11.17
CA PRO A 42 18.56 -1.68 -11.93
C PRO A 42 17.76 -1.93 -13.22
N HIS A 43 17.65 -3.18 -13.69
CA HIS A 43 16.96 -3.52 -14.94
C HIS A 43 15.44 -3.64 -14.81
N ALA A 44 14.89 -3.92 -13.62
CA ALA A 44 13.45 -4.04 -13.45
C ALA A 44 12.82 -2.70 -13.08
N LEU A 45 11.63 -2.44 -13.61
CA LEU A 45 10.77 -1.35 -13.15
C LEU A 45 10.17 -1.75 -11.79
N PRO A 46 10.18 -0.87 -10.77
CA PRO A 46 9.60 -1.17 -9.48
C PRO A 46 8.07 -1.17 -9.57
N ASN A 47 7.44 -1.98 -8.72
CA ASN A 47 6.01 -1.89 -8.48
C ASN A 47 5.73 -0.73 -7.51
N ALA A 48 4.74 0.09 -7.84
CA ALA A 48 4.10 1.02 -6.94
C ALA A 48 2.78 0.45 -6.43
N PHE A 49 2.44 0.75 -5.18
CA PHE A 49 1.19 0.31 -4.56
C PHE A 49 0.23 1.48 -4.46
N THR A 50 -1.04 1.22 -4.75
CA THR A 50 -2.12 2.16 -4.43
C THR A 50 -2.39 2.14 -2.92
N GLU A 51 -3.27 3.00 -2.42
CA GLU A 51 -3.65 3.00 -1.00
C GLU A 51 -4.13 1.62 -0.54
N HIS A 52 -5.02 1.00 -1.30
CA HIS A 52 -5.52 -0.35 -1.05
C HIS A 52 -4.41 -1.39 -1.13
N GLY A 53 -3.51 -1.27 -2.11
CA GLY A 53 -2.33 -2.12 -2.24
C GLY A 53 -1.37 -2.01 -1.05
N ALA A 54 -1.20 -0.82 -0.48
CA ALA A 54 -0.35 -0.58 0.68
C ALA A 54 -0.93 -1.21 1.95
N ILE A 55 -2.25 -1.11 2.14
CA ILE A 55 -2.96 -1.78 3.24
C ILE A 55 -2.83 -3.30 3.08
N MET A 56 -3.02 -3.82 1.87
CA MET A 56 -2.90 -5.25 1.60
C MET A 56 -1.48 -5.76 1.84
N ALA A 57 -0.47 -4.98 1.42
CA ALA A 57 0.93 -5.25 1.69
C ALA A 57 1.22 -5.36 3.19
N ALA A 58 0.62 -4.50 4.02
CA ALA A 58 0.78 -4.58 5.47
C ALA A 58 0.24 -5.91 6.05
N SER A 59 -0.79 -6.49 5.44
CA SER A 59 -1.40 -7.74 5.91
C SER A 59 -0.60 -9.01 5.57
N VAL A 60 0.20 -8.99 4.51
CA VAL A 60 1.01 -10.15 4.07
C VAL A 60 2.43 -10.14 4.65
N LEU A 61 2.81 -9.05 5.31
CA LEU A 61 4.10 -8.93 5.98
C LEU A 61 4.04 -9.58 7.37
N ASN A 62 4.79 -10.67 7.55
CA ASN A 62 4.94 -11.34 8.84
C ASN A 62 6.07 -10.72 9.68
N MET A 63 5.91 -9.44 10.07
CA MET A 63 6.82 -8.76 11.01
C MET A 63 6.01 -8.08 12.12
N PRO A 64 6.48 -8.04 13.39
CA PRO A 64 5.72 -7.51 14.52
C PRO A 64 5.16 -6.09 14.28
N ARG A 65 5.98 -5.21 13.71
CA ARG A 65 5.58 -3.84 13.37
C ARG A 65 4.49 -3.76 12.29
N ALA A 66 4.52 -4.68 11.32
CA ALA A 66 3.51 -4.74 10.27
C ALA A 66 2.17 -5.25 10.81
N VAL A 67 2.21 -6.22 11.72
CA VAL A 67 1.03 -6.73 12.44
C VAL A 67 0.38 -5.63 13.27
N GLU A 68 1.18 -4.88 14.05
CA GLU A 68 0.71 -3.75 14.84
C GLU A 68 0.03 -2.69 13.96
N MET A 69 0.68 -2.30 12.87
CA MET A 69 0.14 -1.29 11.94
C MET A 69 -1.15 -1.77 11.28
N ASN A 70 -1.23 -3.04 10.86
CA ASN A 70 -2.44 -3.60 10.27
C ASN A 70 -3.62 -3.58 11.26
N VAL A 71 -3.37 -3.94 12.52
CA VAL A 71 -4.38 -3.84 13.59
C VAL A 71 -4.82 -2.40 13.82
N PHE A 72 -3.89 -1.45 13.83
CA PHE A 72 -4.19 -0.02 13.99
C PHE A 72 -5.05 0.52 12.84
N VAL A 73 -4.72 0.18 11.58
CA VAL A 73 -5.48 0.58 10.40
C VAL A 73 -6.90 0.01 10.46
N MET A 74 -7.05 -1.28 10.78
CA MET A 74 -8.37 -1.91 10.90
C MET A 74 -9.23 -1.27 12.00
N ARG A 75 -8.65 -1.00 13.18
CA ARG A 75 -9.36 -0.32 14.28
C ARG A 75 -9.81 1.09 13.88
N THR A 76 -8.94 1.82 13.18
CA THR A 76 -9.25 3.16 12.68
C THR A 76 -10.40 3.10 11.68
N PHE A 77 -10.38 2.18 10.73
CA PHE A 77 -11.46 1.98 9.77
C PHE A 77 -12.80 1.65 10.43
N VAL A 78 -12.82 0.74 11.41
CA VAL A 78 -14.03 0.42 12.18
C VAL A 78 -14.55 1.67 12.90
N ARG A 79 -13.67 2.45 13.54
CA ARG A 79 -14.06 3.68 14.25
C ARG A 79 -14.61 4.73 13.29
N LEU A 80 -13.97 4.92 12.14
CA LEU A 80 -14.45 5.83 11.09
C LEU A 80 -15.84 5.41 10.61
N ARG A 81 -16.06 4.13 10.32
CA ARG A 81 -17.39 3.62 9.94
C ARG A 81 -18.45 3.86 11.01
N GLN A 82 -18.12 3.66 12.28
CA GLN A 82 -19.04 3.96 13.40
C GLN A 82 -19.37 5.45 13.48
N MET A 83 -18.37 6.33 13.31
CA MET A 83 -18.57 7.78 13.31
C MET A 83 -19.44 8.23 12.15
N LEU A 84 -19.23 7.67 10.96
CA LEU A 84 -20.05 7.96 9.77
C LEU A 84 -21.49 7.43 9.93
N ALA A 85 -21.67 6.24 10.49
CA ALA A 85 -23.00 5.71 10.79
C ALA A 85 -23.75 6.58 11.82
N SER A 86 -23.03 7.18 12.77
CA SER A 86 -23.61 8.12 13.75
C SER A 86 -23.86 9.52 13.19
N ASN A 87 -23.30 9.86 12.03
CA ASN A 87 -23.35 11.20 11.44
C ASN A 87 -23.62 11.10 9.93
N THR A 88 -24.90 10.94 9.58
CA THR A 88 -25.40 10.68 8.22
C THR A 88 -24.96 11.73 7.19
N GLU A 89 -24.73 12.97 7.63
CA GLU A 89 -24.26 14.05 6.76
C GLU A 89 -22.77 13.90 6.39
N LEU A 90 -21.92 13.44 7.32
CA LEU A 90 -20.51 13.12 7.05
C LEU A 90 -20.37 11.89 6.16
N ALA A 91 -21.21 10.86 6.37
CA ALA A 91 -21.24 9.67 5.51
C ALA A 91 -21.55 10.03 4.05
N ARG A 92 -22.44 11.00 3.82
CA ARG A 92 -22.84 11.44 2.47
C ARG A 92 -21.72 12.21 1.75
N LYS A 93 -20.83 12.92 2.47
CA LYS A 93 -19.71 13.68 1.87
C LYS A 93 -18.50 12.83 1.49
N LEU A 94 -18.36 11.64 2.05
CA LEU A 94 -17.24 10.73 1.77
C LEU A 94 -17.58 9.63 0.75
N ALA A 95 -18.86 9.45 0.40
CA ALA A 95 -19.31 8.51 -0.62
C ALA A 95 -19.39 9.12 -2.03
N ALA A 96 -19.05 10.40 -2.18
CA ALA A 96 -19.00 11.15 -3.43
C ALA A 96 -17.54 11.37 -3.83
#